data_AF-A0AAU9MAE5-F1
#
_entry.id   AF-A0AAU9MAE5-F1
#
_cell.length_a   1.000
_cell.length_b   1.000
_cell.length_c   1.000
_cell.angle_alpha   90.00
_cell.angle_beta   90.00
_cell.angle_gamma   90.00
#
_symmetry.space_group_name_H-M   'P 1'
#
loop_
_entity.id
_entity.type
_entity.pdbx_description
1 polymer ?
#
loop_
_entity_poly.entity_id
_entity_poly.type
_entity_poly.pdbx_seq_one_letter_code
_entity_poly.pdbx_strand_id
1 'polypeptide(L)'
;MIFIPMYLAVNIKYGPEVAKELTPLWICGPLLVALYIKILHGLCLLYIYSFKQSVKVVKDLPVYYDYVIHEKLKEAINGSLWWSLGKAYGKNFKNGQWISIWTTLNPYGLIIAN
;
A
#
# COMPACT_ATOMS: atom_id res chain seq x y z
N MET A 1 -0.76 14.79 39.33
CA MET A 1 0.02 14.94 40.59
C MET A 1 0.08 13.63 41.37
N ILE A 2 0.52 12.54 40.72
CA ILE A 2 0.45 11.17 41.28
C ILE A 2 1.79 10.75 41.90
N PHE A 3 2.85 11.48 41.57
CA PHE A 3 4.20 11.15 42.01
C PHE A 3 4.40 11.45 43.53
N ILE A 4 3.87 12.57 44.01
CA ILE A 4 4.10 13.01 45.41
C ILE A 4 3.54 12.00 46.44
N PRO A 5 2.29 11.50 46.31
CA PRO A 5 1.76 10.51 47.27
C PRO A 5 2.48 9.16 47.20
N MET A 6 2.91 8.74 46.01
CA MET A 6 3.59 7.46 45.81
C MET A 6 5.00 7.46 46.41
N TYR A 7 5.74 8.55 46.26
CA TYR A 7 7.04 8.74 46.92
C TYR A 7 6.91 8.68 48.46
N LEU A 8 5.87 9.33 49.00
CA LEU A 8 5.61 9.34 50.44
C LEU A 8 5.27 7.93 50.97
N ALA A 9 4.44 7.18 50.24
CA ALA A 9 4.04 5.83 50.63
C ALA A 9 5.21 4.84 50.69
N VAL A 10 6.15 4.94 49.76
CA VAL A 10 7.37 4.11 49.75
C VAL A 10 8.30 4.50 50.91
N ASN A 11 8.43 5.80 51.19
CA ASN A 11 9.24 6.30 52.29
C ASN A 11 8.71 5.84 53.66
N ILE A 12 7.38 5.79 53.82
CA ILE A 12 6.72 5.27 55.04
C ILE A 12 6.87 3.75 55.19
N LYS A 13 6.84 2.99 54.08
CA LYS A 13 6.85 1.52 54.13
C LYS A 13 8.25 0.91 54.27
N TYR A 14 9.28 1.52 53.66
CA TYR A 14 10.64 0.97 53.61
C TYR A 14 11.65 1.76 54.46
N GLY A 15 11.23 2.88 55.04
CA GLY A 15 12.06 3.74 55.88
C GLY A 15 12.98 4.70 55.09
N PRO A 16 13.51 5.73 55.76
CA PRO A 16 14.23 6.83 55.12
C PRO A 16 15.58 6.42 54.52
N GLU A 17 16.17 5.32 54.96
CA GLU A 17 17.44 4.81 54.43
C GLU A 17 17.28 4.26 53.00
N VAL A 18 16.21 3.51 52.73
CA VAL A 18 15.90 2.98 51.40
C VAL A 18 15.41 4.09 50.46
N ALA A 19 14.72 5.11 51.01
CA ALA A 19 14.27 6.25 50.24
C ALA A 19 15.41 7.11 49.69
N LYS A 20 16.54 7.24 50.40
CA LYS A 20 17.72 7.99 49.93
C LYS A 20 18.32 7.38 48.66
N GLU A 21 18.33 6.06 48.54
CA GLU A 21 18.77 5.38 47.30
C GLU A 21 17.72 5.43 46.19
N LEU A 22 16.44 5.58 46.54
CA LEU A 22 15.34 5.68 45.57
C LEU A 22 15.12 7.09 45.01
N THR A 23 15.55 8.14 45.72
CA THR A 23 15.50 9.54 45.26
C THR A 23 16.09 9.77 43.86
N PRO A 24 17.31 9.29 43.55
CA PRO A 24 17.89 9.46 42.21
C PRO A 24 17.06 8.75 41.13
N LEU A 25 16.50 7.57 41.43
CA LEU A 25 15.63 6.83 40.51
C LEU A 25 14.32 7.60 40.23
N TRP A 26 13.78 8.26 41.26
CA TRP A 26 12.57 9.06 41.17
C TRP A 26 12.73 10.33 40.32
N ILE A 27 13.90 10.95 40.36
CA ILE A 27 14.27 12.10 39.52
C ILE A 27 14.57 11.66 38.08
N CYS A 28 15.19 10.48 37.90
CA CYS A 28 15.43 9.89 36.60
C CYS A 28 14.14 9.49 35.87
N GLY A 29 13.08 9.09 36.59
CA GLY A 29 11.81 8.67 35.97
C GLY A 29 11.20 9.72 35.02
N PRO A 30 10.88 10.94 35.50
CA PRO A 30 10.37 12.02 34.66
C PRO A 30 11.35 12.43 33.55
N LEU A 31 12.66 12.39 33.81
CA LEU A 31 13.69 12.71 32.83
C LEU A 31 13.68 11.70 31.66
N LEU A 32 13.58 10.40 31.97
CA LEU A 32 13.51 9.32 30.99
C LEU A 32 12.23 9.44 30.15
N VAL A 33 11.09 9.72 30.80
CA VAL A 33 9.81 9.92 30.11
C VAL A 33 9.87 11.12 29.18
N ALA A 34 10.43 12.25 29.63
CA ALA A 34 10.59 13.44 28.79
C ALA A 34 11.52 13.19 27.61
N LEU A 35 12.63 12.46 27.81
CA LEU A 35 13.54 12.05 26.75
C LEU A 35 12.84 11.14 25.74
N TYR A 36 12.06 10.17 26.21
CA TYR A 36 11.30 9.25 25.36
C TYR A 36 10.29 9.98 24.49
N ILE A 37 9.51 10.91 25.08
CA ILE A 37 8.54 11.73 24.34
C ILE A 37 9.25 12.58 23.28
N LYS A 38 10.40 13.19 23.62
CA LYS A 38 11.20 13.97 22.65
C LYS A 38 11.68 13.12 21.47
N ILE A 39 12.21 11.92 21.75
CA ILE A 39 12.68 11.00 20.71
C ILE A 39 11.50 10.58 19.82
N LEU A 40 10.37 10.21 20.42
CA LEU A 40 9.19 9.75 19.69
C LEU A 40 8.59 10.87 18.82
N HIS A 41 8.60 12.11 19.31
CA HIS A 41 8.15 13.27 18.55
C HIS A 41 9.10 13.58 17.38
N GLY A 42 10.42 13.51 17.61
CA GLY A 42 11.43 13.63 16.56
C GLY A 42 11.29 12.54 15.50
N LEU A 43 11.06 11.29 15.92
CA LEU A 43 10.86 10.16 15.01
C LEU A 43 9.58 10.32 14.17
N CYS A 44 8.50 10.82 14.78
CA CYS A 44 7.24 11.07 14.08
C CYS A 44 7.40 12.19 13.03
N LEU A 45 8.07 13.28 13.37
CA LEU A 45 8.38 14.36 12.42
C LEU A 45 9.30 13.88 11.29
N LEU A 46 10.35 13.13 11.63
CA LEU A 46 11.28 12.56 10.66
C LEU A 46 10.60 11.59 9.71
N TYR A 47 9.65 10.78 10.22
CA TYR A 47 8.84 9.88 9.42
C TYR A 47 7.95 10.63 8.43
N ILE A 48 7.18 11.63 8.90
CA ILE A 48 6.31 12.44 8.04
C ILE A 48 7.12 13.18 6.98
N TYR A 49 8.28 13.72 7.37
CA TYR A 49 9.19 14.40 6.47
C TYR A 49 9.73 13.46 5.38
N SER A 50 10.23 12.29 5.78
CA SER A 50 10.76 11.29 4.86
C SER A 50 9.67 10.82 3.89
N PHE A 51 8.46 10.56 4.39
CA PHE A 51 7.32 10.18 3.57
C PHE A 51 6.96 11.27 2.56
N LYS A 52 6.90 12.54 2.99
CA LYS A 52 6.63 13.69 2.11
C LYS A 52 7.70 13.82 1.01
N GLN A 53 8.96 13.57 1.35
CA GLN A 53 10.07 13.60 0.40
C GLN A 53 10.00 12.42 -0.57
N SER A 54 9.71 11.19 -0.11
CA SER A 54 9.53 10.02 -0.96
C SER A 54 8.36 10.19 -1.94
N VAL A 55 7.23 10.74 -1.49
CA VAL A 55 6.08 11.01 -2.37
C VAL A 55 6.42 12.06 -3.43
N LYS A 56 7.24 13.08 -3.10
CA LYS A 56 7.73 14.04 -4.11
C LYS A 56 8.61 13.35 -5.16
N VAL A 57 9.58 12.54 -4.73
CA VAL A 57 10.46 11.81 -5.65
C VAL A 57 9.67 10.85 -6.55
N VAL A 58 8.70 10.11 -6.01
CA VAL A 58 7.82 9.23 -6.80
C VAL A 58 6.99 10.03 -7.81
N LYS A 59 6.52 11.22 -7.44
CA LYS A 59 5.76 12.13 -8.31
C LYS A 59 6.61 12.85 -9.36
N ASP A 60 7.93 12.93 -9.19
CA ASP A 60 8.89 13.43 -10.18
C ASP A 60 9.43 12.30 -11.10
N LEU A 61 9.20 11.03 -10.75
CA LEU A 61 9.40 9.85 -11.62
C LEU A 61 8.13 9.33 -12.37
N PRO A 62 7.06 10.12 -12.63
CA PRO A 62 5.79 9.59 -13.13
C PRO A 62 5.92 9.07 -14.56
N VAL A 63 6.95 9.50 -15.29
CA VAL A 63 7.24 9.04 -16.66
C VAL A 63 7.59 7.55 -16.70
N TYR A 64 8.21 7.01 -15.64
CA TYR A 64 8.60 5.59 -15.62
C TYR A 64 7.42 4.68 -15.24
N TYR A 65 6.60 5.10 -14.27
CA TYR A 65 5.46 4.31 -13.81
C TYR A 65 4.28 4.33 -14.79
N ASP A 66 4.01 5.47 -15.44
CA ASP A 66 2.94 5.56 -16.43
C ASP A 66 3.22 4.65 -17.64
N TYR A 67 4.47 4.63 -18.13
CA TYR A 67 4.88 3.75 -19.22
C TYR A 67 4.71 2.26 -18.88
N VAL A 68 5.22 1.83 -17.72
CA VAL A 68 5.16 0.42 -17.29
C VAL A 68 3.73 -0.03 -17.00
N ILE A 69 2.92 0.82 -16.37
CA ILE A 69 1.52 0.52 -16.08
C ILE A 69 0.70 0.51 -17.38
N HIS A 70 0.90 1.46 -18.28
CA HIS A 70 0.16 1.54 -19.54
C HIS A 70 0.45 0.36 -20.46
N GLU A 71 1.71 -0.08 -20.56
CA GLU A 71 2.09 -1.26 -21.35
C GLU A 71 1.49 -2.55 -20.78
N LYS A 72 1.64 -2.77 -19.46
CA LYS A 72 1.11 -3.98 -18.79
C LYS A 72 -0.42 -4.03 -18.75
N LEU A 73 -1.07 -2.88 -18.56
CA LEU A 73 -2.53 -2.78 -18.55
C LEU A 73 -3.11 -3.01 -19.95
N LYS A 74 -2.44 -2.51 -21.00
CA LYS A 74 -2.84 -2.76 -22.40
C LYS A 74 -2.74 -4.25 -22.74
N GLU A 75 -1.68 -4.94 -22.31
CA GLU A 75 -1.55 -6.39 -22.49
C GLU A 75 -2.68 -7.16 -21.78
N ALA A 76 -2.98 -6.81 -20.52
CA ALA A 76 -4.01 -7.48 -19.73
C ALA A 76 -5.43 -7.26 -20.28
N ILE A 77 -5.76 -6.03 -20.67
CA ILE A 77 -7.07 -5.69 -21.27
C ILE A 77 -7.21 -6.39 -22.62
N ASN A 78 -6.17 -6.37 -23.46
CA ASN A 78 -6.21 -7.04 -24.76
C ASN A 78 -6.41 -8.56 -24.59
N GLY A 79 -5.69 -9.23 -23.70
CA GLY A 79 -5.87 -10.66 -23.42
C GLY A 79 -7.29 -11.00 -22.92
N SER A 80 -7.85 -10.15 -22.05
CA SER A 80 -9.24 -10.29 -21.56
C SER A 80 -10.28 -10.09 -22.66
N LEU A 81 -10.05 -9.13 -23.56
CA LEU A 81 -10.89 -8.89 -24.73
C LEU A 81 -10.85 -10.07 -25.69
N TRP A 82 -9.66 -10.62 -25.99
CA TRP A 82 -9.52 -11.80 -26.85
C TRP A 82 -10.21 -13.04 -26.28
N TRP A 83 -10.14 -13.26 -24.96
CA TRP A 83 -10.88 -14.34 -24.29
C TRP A 83 -12.40 -14.13 -24.38
N SER A 84 -12.86 -12.90 -24.17
CA SER A 84 -14.29 -12.55 -24.22
C SER A 84 -14.86 -12.68 -25.64
N LEU A 85 -14.10 -12.20 -26.64
CA LEU A 85 -14.44 -12.37 -28.05
C LEU A 85 -14.41 -13.85 -28.44
N GLY A 86 -13.39 -14.60 -28.05
CA GLY A 86 -13.29 -16.04 -28.31
C GLY A 86 -14.50 -16.83 -27.81
N LYS A 87 -15.06 -16.48 -26.64
CA LYS A 87 -16.31 -17.09 -26.15
C LYS A 87 -17.54 -16.67 -26.95
N ALA A 88 -17.65 -15.41 -27.34
CA ALA A 88 -18.78 -14.93 -28.15
C ALA A 88 -18.77 -15.54 -29.56
N TYR A 89 -17.60 -15.55 -30.22
CA TYR A 89 -17.43 -16.17 -31.53
C TYR A 89 -17.54 -17.69 -31.47
N GLY A 90 -17.04 -18.35 -30.42
CA GLY A 90 -17.17 -19.80 -30.22
C GLY A 90 -18.62 -20.27 -30.05
N LYS A 91 -19.49 -19.43 -29.45
CA LYS A 91 -20.93 -19.71 -29.34
C LYS A 91 -21.65 -19.55 -30.69
N ASN A 92 -21.23 -18.61 -31.53
CA ASN A 92 -21.73 -18.44 -32.90
C ASN A 92 -21.17 -19.49 -33.88
N PHE A 93 -19.99 -20.08 -33.59
CA PHE A 93 -19.37 -21.13 -34.41
C PHE A 93 -20.23 -22.41 -34.44
N LYS A 94 -20.85 -22.77 -33.31
CA LYS A 94 -21.70 -23.96 -33.21
C LYS A 94 -23.04 -23.86 -33.95
N ASN A 95 -23.45 -22.66 -34.38
CA ASN A 95 -24.78 -22.40 -34.92
C ASN A 95 -24.79 -22.30 -36.47
N GLY A 96 -23.76 -22.80 -37.16
CA GLY A 96 -23.73 -22.81 -38.63
C GLY A 96 -23.64 -21.43 -39.30
N GLN A 97 -23.30 -20.38 -38.53
CA GLN A 97 -23.33 -18.99 -38.99
C GLN A 97 -22.20 -18.63 -39.97
N TRP A 98 -21.15 -19.46 -40.06
CA TRP A 98 -20.03 -19.27 -41.00
C TRP A 98 -20.49 -19.20 -42.45
N ILE A 99 -21.46 -20.02 -42.83
CA ILE A 99 -21.98 -20.09 -44.20
C ILE A 99 -22.70 -18.77 -44.53
N SER A 100 -23.50 -18.24 -43.60
CA SER A 100 -24.25 -16.99 -43.81
C SER A 100 -23.37 -15.75 -43.88
N ILE A 101 -22.33 -15.66 -43.05
CA ILE A 101 -21.44 -14.49 -43.03
C ILE A 101 -20.55 -14.48 -44.28
N TRP A 102 -20.08 -15.66 -44.73
CA TRP A 102 -19.33 -15.78 -45.99
C TRP A 102 -20.18 -15.42 -47.22
N THR A 103 -21.45 -15.84 -47.27
CA THR A 103 -22.35 -15.48 -48.39
C THR A 103 -22.78 -14.02 -48.38
N THR A 104 -22.82 -13.37 -47.21
CA THR A 104 -23.20 -11.95 -47.10
C THR A 104 -22.03 -11.02 -47.44
N LEU A 105 -20.79 -11.42 -47.12
CA LEU A 105 -19.58 -10.66 -47.44
C LEU A 105 -19.11 -10.83 -48.89
N ASN A 106 -19.59 -11.84 -49.62
CA ASN A 106 -19.25 -12.04 -51.02
C ASN A 106 -20.48 -12.36 -51.89
N PRO A 107 -21.26 -11.34 -52.29
CA PRO A 107 -22.48 -11.53 -53.08
C PRO A 107 -22.23 -11.88 -54.57
N TYR A 108 -20.97 -11.97 -55.03
CA TYR A 108 -20.63 -12.33 -56.41
C TYR A 108 -19.53 -13.41 -56.46
N GLY A 109 -19.94 -14.69 -56.33
CA GLY A 109 -19.34 -15.85 -57.02
C GLY A 109 -17.83 -16.16 -56.89
N LEU A 110 -17.54 -17.20 -56.10
CA LEU A 110 -16.71 -18.38 -56.47
C LEU A 110 -15.35 -18.16 -57.16
N ILE A 111 -14.24 -18.34 -56.41
CA ILE A 111 -13.03 -19.16 -56.72
C ILE A 111 -12.42 -19.44 -55.32
N ILE A 112 -12.20 -20.66 -54.84
CA ILE A 112 -11.12 -21.56 -55.25
C ILE A 112 -11.53 -23.02 -54.95
N ALA A 113 -11.78 -23.79 -56.01
CA ALA A 113 -11.39 -25.19 -56.04
C ALA A 113 -9.88 -25.23 -56.27
N ASN A 114 -9.12 -25.64 -55.26
CA ASN A 114 -7.98 -26.55 -55.36
C ASN A 114 -7.60 -27.00 -53.94
#